data_AF-A0A9E3VFI6-F1
#
_entry.id   AF-A0A9E3VFI6-F1
#
_cell.length_a   1.000
_cell.length_b   1.000
_cell.length_c   1.000
_cell.angle_alpha   90.00
_cell.angle_beta   90.00
_cell.angle_gamma   90.00
#
_symmetry.space_group_name_H-M   'P 1'
#
loop_
_entity.id
_entity.type
_entity.pdbx_description
1 polymer ?
#
loop_
_entity_poly.entity_id
_entity_poly.type
_entity_poly.pdbx_seq_one_letter_code
_entity_poly.pdbx_strand_id
1 'polypeptide(L)'
;MRAVTSSTAAAVLDVPRKTLDNLVASGRIAGLSVGRQGLERRIPVAVLPVLLLARELAAELSVPLSRAVIMAQQLLTGAAIRGRSWQLEVDAGSIVAEVDSRLESAIETEVRPRRGRPPRHRSDPRNPHP
;
A
#
# COMPACT_ATOMS: atom_id res chain seq x y z
N MET A 1 12.95 0.97 -10.16
CA MET A 1 12.22 0.38 -9.00
C MET A 1 10.90 -0.20 -9.47
N ARG A 2 10.52 -1.39 -8.98
CA ARG A 2 9.20 -1.99 -9.26
C ARG A 2 8.13 -1.31 -8.41
N ALA A 3 6.95 -1.09 -8.98
CA ALA A 3 5.81 -0.51 -8.28
C ALA A 3 4.50 -1.20 -8.70
N VAL A 4 3.60 -1.37 -7.75
CA VAL A 4 2.29 -2.00 -7.92
C VAL A 4 1.17 -0.98 -7.81
N THR A 5 -0.04 -1.33 -8.24
CA THR A 5 -1.21 -0.47 -8.04
C THR A 5 -1.63 -0.47 -6.57
N SER A 6 -2.44 0.50 -6.16
CA SER A 6 -3.08 0.49 -4.84
C SER A 6 -3.96 -0.75 -4.62
N SER A 7 -4.56 -1.34 -5.65
CA SER A 7 -5.36 -2.57 -5.51
C SER A 7 -4.48 -3.75 -5.14
N THR A 8 -3.42 -3.99 -5.91
CA THR A 8 -2.46 -5.06 -5.63
C THR A 8 -1.77 -4.84 -4.29
N ALA A 9 -1.40 -3.61 -3.93
CA ALA A 9 -0.84 -3.31 -2.62
C ALA A 9 -1.84 -3.61 -1.48
N ALA A 10 -3.13 -3.29 -1.65
CA ALA A 10 -4.15 -3.59 -0.66
C ALA A 10 -4.36 -5.11 -0.51
N ALA A 11 -4.31 -5.86 -1.62
CA ALA A 11 -4.36 -7.32 -1.62
C ALA A 11 -3.14 -7.95 -0.93
N VAL A 12 -1.93 -7.47 -1.22
CA VAL A 12 -0.69 -7.95 -0.56
C VAL A 12 -0.73 -7.71 0.95
N LEU A 13 -1.24 -6.55 1.35
CA LEU A 13 -1.38 -6.20 2.77
C LEU A 13 -2.63 -6.82 3.41
N ASP A 14 -3.45 -7.55 2.67
CA ASP A 14 -4.73 -8.10 3.12
C ASP A 14 -5.59 -7.06 3.87
N VAL A 15 -5.76 -5.88 3.26
CA VAL A 15 -6.56 -4.79 3.85
C VAL A 15 -7.51 -4.17 2.84
N PRO A 16 -8.64 -3.57 3.30
CA PRO A 16 -9.45 -2.73 2.45
C PRO A 16 -8.64 -1.57 1.87
N ARG A 17 -8.94 -1.16 0.63
CA ARG A 17 -8.28 -0.03 -0.04
C ARG A 17 -8.32 1.26 0.79
N LYS A 18 -9.42 1.51 1.52
CA LYS A 18 -9.54 2.67 2.43
C LYS A 18 -8.49 2.63 3.55
N THR A 19 -8.20 1.44 4.07
CA THR A 19 -7.17 1.24 5.10
C THR A 19 -5.77 1.48 4.53
N LEU A 20 -5.49 1.01 3.31
CA LEU A 20 -4.25 1.34 2.59
C LEU A 20 -4.11 2.86 2.40
N ASP A 21 -5.17 3.55 2.00
CA ASP A 21 -5.13 5.00 1.79
C ASP A 21 -4.82 5.73 3.11
N ASN A 22 -5.39 5.29 4.22
CA ASN A 22 -5.08 5.81 5.56
C ASN A 22 -3.63 5.53 5.97
N LEU A 23 -3.15 4.31 5.74
CA LEU A 23 -1.75 3.92 5.99
C LEU A 23 -0.78 4.85 5.26
N VAL A 24 -1.01 5.05 3.96
CA VAL A 24 -0.19 5.92 3.13
C VAL A 24 -0.32 7.39 3.55
N ALA A 25 -1.48 7.83 4.02
CA ALA A 25 -1.69 9.21 4.49
C ALA A 25 -1.12 9.47 5.89
N SER A 26 -0.96 8.42 6.72
CA SER A 26 -0.64 8.55 8.15
C SER A 26 0.80 8.96 8.46
N GLY A 27 1.73 8.85 7.51
CA GLY A 27 3.13 9.13 7.77
C GLY A 27 3.95 9.43 6.53
N ARG A 28 5.13 10.04 6.76
CA ARG A 28 6.16 10.14 5.74
C ARG A 28 6.86 8.79 5.64
N ILE A 29 6.54 8.05 4.59
CA ILE A 29 7.21 6.79 4.27
C ILE A 29 8.29 7.07 3.24
N ALA A 30 9.53 6.72 3.55
CA ALA A 30 10.64 6.87 2.60
C ALA A 30 10.34 6.14 1.28
N GLY A 31 10.55 6.82 0.16
CA GLY A 31 10.31 6.27 -1.18
C GLY A 31 8.86 6.35 -1.67
N LEU A 32 7.89 6.72 -0.81
CA LEU A 32 6.50 6.87 -1.21
C LEU A 32 6.22 8.31 -1.67
N SER A 33 5.90 8.49 -2.95
CA SER A 33 5.56 9.81 -3.49
C SER A 33 4.12 10.21 -3.13
N VAL A 34 3.92 11.52 -2.91
CA VAL A 34 2.58 12.08 -2.71
C VAL A 34 1.81 11.91 -4.02
N GLY A 35 0.86 10.98 -4.02
CA GLY A 35 0.04 10.70 -5.20
C GLY A 35 -0.73 11.94 -5.68
N ARG A 36 -0.89 12.09 -7.00
CA ARG A 36 -1.69 13.15 -7.63
C ARG A 36 -3.18 12.78 -7.55
N GLN A 37 -4.04 13.71 -7.11
CA GLN A 37 -5.49 13.47 -7.03
C GLN A 37 -6.04 12.99 -8.39
N GLY A 38 -6.93 12.00 -8.37
CA GLY A 38 -7.62 11.47 -9.55
C GLY A 38 -6.87 10.40 -10.35
N LEU A 39 -5.65 10.03 -9.97
CA LEU A 39 -4.88 8.95 -10.61
C LEU A 39 -4.64 7.77 -9.67
N GLU A 40 -4.60 6.56 -10.25
CA GLU A 40 -4.25 5.35 -9.51
C GLU A 40 -2.80 5.45 -9.00
N ARG A 41 -2.64 5.43 -7.67
CA ARG A 41 -1.33 5.55 -7.02
C ARG A 41 -0.50 4.31 -7.29
N ARG A 42 0.78 4.53 -7.62
CA ARG A 42 1.80 3.49 -7.73
C ARG A 42 2.52 3.38 -6.40
N ILE A 43 2.42 2.23 -5.75
CA ILE A 43 3.11 1.93 -4.50
C ILE A 43 4.42 1.20 -4.85
N PRO A 44 5.60 1.73 -4.49
CA PRO A 44 6.85 1.00 -4.66
C PRO A 44 6.82 -0.31 -3.88
N VAL A 45 7.29 -1.41 -4.48
CA VAL A 45 7.31 -2.72 -3.80
C VAL A 45 8.13 -2.68 -2.52
N ALA A 46 9.25 -1.93 -2.52
CA ALA A 46 10.12 -1.75 -1.36
C ALA A 46 9.42 -1.08 -0.14
N VAL A 47 8.25 -0.47 -0.34
CA VAL A 47 7.46 0.16 0.74
C VAL A 47 6.50 -0.83 1.41
N LEU A 48 6.17 -1.94 0.75
CA LEU A 48 5.21 -2.91 1.28
C LEU A 48 5.63 -3.54 2.62
N PRO A 49 6.90 -3.90 2.86
CA PRO A 49 7.35 -4.38 4.18
C PRO A 49 7.12 -3.37 5.30
N VAL A 50 7.37 -2.08 5.02
CA VAL A 50 7.13 -0.99 5.97
C VAL A 50 5.65 -0.89 6.33
N LEU A 51 4.78 -0.99 5.33
CA LEU A 51 3.33 -0.90 5.52
C LEU A 51 2.76 -2.10 6.27
N LEU A 52 3.23 -3.31 5.96
CA LEU A 52 2.84 -4.54 6.64
C LEU A 52 3.20 -4.47 8.12
N LEU A 53 4.47 -4.22 8.41
CA LEU A 53 4.98 -4.15 9.78
C LEU A 53 4.34 -2.99 10.57
N ALA A 54 4.12 -1.83 9.95
CA ALA A 54 3.46 -0.72 10.62
C ALA A 54 2.01 -1.05 11.02
N ARG A 55 1.29 -1.82 10.20
CA ARG A 55 -0.07 -2.29 10.52
C ARG A 55 -0.05 -3.21 11.74
N GLU A 56 0.86 -4.18 11.73
CA GLU A 56 1.01 -5.16 12.82
C GLU A 56 1.39 -4.48 14.13
N LEU A 57 2.41 -3.60 14.10
CA LEU A 57 2.81 -2.82 15.28
C LEU A 57 1.68 -1.94 15.82
N ALA A 58 0.89 -1.30 14.95
CA ALA A 58 -0.24 -0.51 15.40
C ALA A 58 -1.31 -1.37 16.07
N ALA A 59 -1.58 -2.57 15.55
CA ALA A 59 -2.56 -3.50 16.10
C ALA A 59 -2.09 -4.13 17.42
N GLU A 60 -0.85 -4.63 17.47
CA GLU A 60 -0.33 -5.38 18.61
C GLU A 60 0.08 -4.47 19.78
N LEU A 61 0.70 -3.32 19.48
CA LEU A 61 1.19 -2.40 20.50
C LEU A 61 0.20 -1.28 20.82
N SER A 62 -0.96 -1.26 20.13
CA SER A 62 -1.99 -0.21 20.28
C SER A 62 -1.42 1.21 20.14
N VAL A 63 -0.40 1.40 19.29
CA VAL A 63 0.21 2.70 19.05
C VAL A 63 -0.43 3.41 17.86
N PRO A 64 -0.41 4.76 17.81
CA PRO A 64 -0.88 5.50 16.65
C PRO A 64 -0.14 5.06 15.37
N LEU A 65 -0.87 4.94 14.26
CA LEU A 65 -0.33 4.40 13.01
C LEU A 65 0.89 5.18 12.50
N SER A 66 0.88 6.50 12.64
CA SER A 66 2.02 7.36 12.30
C SER A 66 3.29 6.99 13.08
N ARG A 67 3.14 6.60 14.35
CA ARG A 67 4.23 6.12 15.20
C ARG A 67 4.69 4.74 14.77
N ALA A 68 3.75 3.85 14.46
CA ALA A 68 4.06 2.52 13.97
C ALA A 68 4.86 2.56 12.66
N VAL A 69 4.54 3.48 11.74
CA VAL A 69 5.30 3.71 10.50
C VAL A 69 6.74 4.12 10.76
N ILE A 70 6.99 4.97 11.77
CA ILE A 70 8.35 5.37 12.15
C ILE A 70 9.10 4.16 12.74
N MET A 71 8.44 3.39 13.60
CA MET A 71 9.03 2.19 14.20
C MET A 71 9.38 1.14 13.15
N ALA A 72 8.46 0.87 12.21
CA ALA A 72 8.68 -0.09 11.13
C ALA A 72 9.88 0.29 10.24
N GLN A 73 10.03 1.58 9.90
CA GLN A 73 11.19 2.06 9.15
C GLN A 73 12.50 1.84 9.89
N GLN A 74 12.53 2.01 11.22
CA GLN A 74 13.72 1.77 12.04
C GLN A 74 14.04 0.28 12.16
N LEU A 75 13.03 -0.54 12.45
CA LEU A 75 13.19 -1.97 12.63
C LEU A 75 13.66 -2.66 11.35
N LEU A 76 13.17 -2.23 10.18
CA LEU A 76 13.59 -2.78 8.88
C LEU A 76 15.01 -2.36 8.45
N THR A 77 15.64 -1.38 9.09
CA THR A 77 17.09 -1.16 8.90
C THR A 77 17.95 -2.08 9.76
N GLY A 78 17.33 -3.03 10.48
CA GLY A 78 18.00 -3.92 11.45
C GLY A 78 18.26 -3.26 12.79
N ALA A 79 17.73 -2.05 13.04
CA ALA A 79 17.91 -1.37 14.32
C ALA A 79 16.86 -1.85 15.33
N ALA A 80 17.33 -2.38 16.46
CA ALA A 80 16.47 -2.65 17.61
C ALA A 80 15.93 -1.34 18.21
N ILE A 81 14.63 -1.30 18.53
CA ILE A 81 14.04 -0.19 19.28
C ILE A 81 14.12 -0.52 20.76
N ARG A 82 14.79 0.32 21.55
CA ARG A 82 15.00 0.08 22.98
C ARG A 82 14.22 1.06 23.84
N GLY A 83 13.53 0.52 24.84
CA GLY A 83 13.05 1.24 26.00
C GLY A 83 13.97 1.05 27.20
N ARG A 84 13.57 1.57 28.37
CA ARG A 84 14.36 1.47 29.60
C ARG A 84 14.56 0.03 30.09
N SER A 85 13.58 -0.84 29.85
CA SER A 85 13.56 -2.22 30.37
C SER A 85 13.08 -3.22 29.33
N TRP A 86 13.00 -2.82 28.07
CA TRP A 86 12.47 -3.63 26.98
C TRP A 86 13.22 -3.31 25.69
N GLN A 87 13.24 -4.26 24.78
CA GLN A 87 13.71 -4.08 23.42
C GLN A 87 12.74 -4.75 22.46
N LEU A 88 12.61 -4.17 21.28
CA LEU A 88 11.82 -4.68 20.18
C LEU A 88 12.75 -4.90 18.99
N GLU A 89 12.70 -6.12 18.47
CA GLU A 89 13.45 -6.57 17.31
C GLU A 89 12.47 -7.24 16.35
N VAL A 90 12.78 -7.20 15.06
CA VAL A 90 12.01 -7.88 14.03
C VAL A 90 12.96 -8.67 13.15
N ASP A 91 12.52 -9.86 12.73
CA ASP A 91 13.15 -10.54 11.62
C ASP A 91 12.71 -9.89 10.31
N ALA A 92 13.49 -8.91 9.86
CA ALA A 92 13.23 -8.20 8.61
C ALA A 92 13.23 -9.14 7.40
N GLY A 93 14.02 -10.24 7.43
CA GLY A 93 14.07 -11.22 6.36
C GLY A 93 12.75 -11.96 6.20
N SER A 94 12.17 -12.39 7.31
CA SER A 94 10.85 -13.04 7.33
C SER A 94 9.73 -12.09 6.83
N ILE A 95 9.73 -10.82 7.25
CA ILE A 95 8.75 -9.83 6.78
C ILE A 95 8.87 -9.59 5.27
N VAL A 96 10.10 -9.49 4.74
CA VAL A 96 10.33 -9.30 3.29
C VAL A 96 9.87 -10.53 2.51
N ALA A 97 10.23 -11.73 2.97
CA ALA A 97 9.84 -12.98 2.33
C ALA A 97 8.31 -13.17 2.30
N GLU A 98 7.63 -12.79 3.38
CA GLU A 98 6.17 -12.81 3.44
C GLU A 98 5.54 -11.86 2.43
N VAL A 99 6.04 -10.62 2.35
CA VAL A 99 5.57 -9.64 1.35
C VAL A 99 5.78 -10.16 -0.08
N ASP A 100 6.94 -10.76 -0.36
CA ASP A 100 7.25 -11.28 -1.69
C ASP A 100 6.31 -12.44 -2.07
N SER A 101 6.06 -13.37 -1.15
CA SER A 101 5.12 -14.48 -1.36
C SER A 101 3.69 -14.00 -1.62
N ARG A 102 3.23 -13.02 -0.83
CA ARG A 102 1.91 -12.41 -1.03
C ARG A 102 1.82 -11.61 -2.33
N LEU A 103 2.91 -10.95 -2.72
CA LEU A 103 2.98 -10.21 -3.97
C LEU A 103 2.88 -11.13 -5.19
N GLU A 104 3.56 -12.26 -5.17
CA GLU A 104 3.44 -13.29 -6.21
C GLU A 104 1.98 -13.75 -6.35
N SER A 105 1.37 -14.11 -5.22
CA SER A 105 -0.03 -14.55 -5.17
C SER A 105 -1.02 -13.48 -5.65
N ALA A 106 -0.80 -12.22 -5.26
CA ALA A 106 -1.66 -11.10 -5.63
C ALA A 106 -1.56 -10.76 -7.12
N ILE A 107 -0.37 -10.88 -7.73
CA ILE A 107 -0.18 -10.65 -9.17
C ILE A 107 -0.93 -11.69 -9.99
N GLU A 108 -0.94 -12.95 -9.54
CA GLU A 108 -1.67 -14.03 -10.22
C GLU A 108 -3.19 -13.86 -10.14
N THR A 109 -3.68 -13.31 -9.02
CA THR A 109 -5.12 -13.19 -8.75
C THR A 109 -5.73 -11.88 -9.28
N GLU A 110 -4.97 -10.78 -9.29
CA GLU A 110 -5.46 -9.47 -9.74
C GLU A 110 -5.49 -9.38 -11.28
N VAL A 111 -6.52 -9.96 -11.90
CA VAL A 111 -6.87 -9.70 -13.29
C VAL A 111 -7.24 -8.21 -13.41
N ARG A 112 -6.40 -7.40 -14.08
CA ARG A 112 -6.73 -6.00 -14.39
C ARG A 112 -8.12 -5.92 -15.00
N PRO A 113 -9.07 -5.15 -14.44
CA PRO A 113 -10.28 -4.84 -15.17
C PRO A 113 -9.89 -4.06 -16.42
N ARG A 114 -10.15 -4.64 -17.61
CA ARG A 114 -10.08 -3.92 -18.88
C ARG A 114 -11.02 -2.73 -18.75
N ARG A 115 -10.46 -1.52 -18.65
CA ARG A 115 -11.26 -0.28 -18.73
C ARG A 115 -12.04 -0.33 -20.04
N GLY A 116 -13.35 -0.50 -19.94
CA GLY A 116 -14.26 -0.35 -21.06
C GLY A 116 -14.10 1.05 -21.64
N ARG A 117 -13.92 1.12 -22.95
CA ARG A 117 -13.97 2.37 -23.71
C ARG A 117 -15.28 3.08 -23.34
N PRO A 118 -15.27 4.40 -23.07
CA PRO A 118 -16.52 5.14 -22.90
C PRO A 118 -17.43 4.86 -24.10
N PRO A 119 -18.74 4.61 -23.90
CA PRO A 119 -19.64 4.46 -25.04
C PRO A 119 -19.52 5.71 -25.90
N ARG A 120 -19.18 5.52 -27.18
CA ARG A 120 -19.15 6.63 -28.15
C ARG A 120 -20.54 7.24 -28.12
N HIS A 121 -20.60 8.51 -27.72
CA HIS A 121 -21.81 9.32 -27.79
C HIS A 121 -22.33 9.20 -29.23
N ARG A 122 -23.45 8.51 -29.42
CA ARG A 122 -24.14 8.47 -30.70
C ARG A 122 -24.72 9.88 -30.83
N SER A 123 -24.07 10.71 -31.64
CA SER A 123 -24.68 11.95 -32.14
C SER A 123 -26.01 11.56 -32.75
N ASP A 124 -27.10 11.99 -32.12
CA ASP A 124 -28.46 11.80 -32.59
C ASP A 124 -28.65 12.69 -33.85
N PRO A 125 -28.90 12.11 -35.04
CA PRO A 125 -29.17 12.90 -36.24
C PRO A 125 -30.67 13.27 -36.37
N ARG A 126 -31.50 13.09 -35.34
CA ARG A 126 -32.93 13.39 -35.42
C ARG A 126 -33.27 14.71 -34.74
N ASN A 127 -32.85 15.81 -35.35
CA ASN A 127 -33.67 17.02 -35.29
C ASN A 127 -33.52 17.87 -36.56
N PRO A 128 -34.28 17.59 -37.62
CA PRO A 128 -34.60 18.60 -38.62
C PRO A 128 -35.83 19.40 -38.17
N HIS A 129 -35.61 20.71 -37.99
CA HIS A 129 -36.57 21.81 -38.20
C HIS A 129 -37.71 22.01 -37.19
N PRO A 130 -38.33 23.21 -37.12
CA PRO A 130 -38.21 24.39 -38.02
C PRO A 130 -37.48 25.61 -37.43
#